data_AF-A0A2D0N8H8-F1
#
_entry.id   AF-A0A2D0N8H8-F1
#
_cell.length_a   1.000
_cell.length_b   1.000
_cell.length_c   1.000
_cell.angle_alpha   90.00
_cell.angle_beta   90.00
_cell.angle_gamma   90.00
#
_symmetry.space_group_name_H-M   'P 1'
#
loop_
_entity.id
_entity.type
_entity.pdbx_description
1 polymer ?
#
loop_
_entity_poly.entity_id
_entity_poly.type
_entity_poly.pdbx_seq_one_letter_code
_entity_poly.pdbx_strand_id
1 'polypeptide(L)'
;MALRILIDDKCFQSIFHQETHLDRFGHPGVPNPVHQRRISTFLDILREPAAGIKNEVQIGAITETNLQWASSLVLLTRAEPFSDEAFNPITQFVLEAGNSLLIFSNHNPHEKHDHSLTQRFGVDLCGGYWSGRRELTTTISGACLRAHPLLDAPEFGKPVSSLVTNTTCRIVSTVGTPFLYLPDGMVGRWSSEGEALIPDRIFGLIIDGSKSQSDAVKGKIVILADSGFIADKDSTVPGKGLIDQGDNEVFIRRLIRFICP
;
A
#
# COMPACT_ATOMS: atom_id res chain seq x y z
N MET A 1 1.47 23.77 -11.65
CA MET A 1 0.84 23.15 -10.47
C MET A 1 1.69 21.95 -10.09
N ALA A 2 1.94 21.69 -8.81
CA ALA A 2 2.71 20.52 -8.37
C ALA A 2 1.75 19.52 -7.71
N LEU A 3 2.01 18.23 -7.87
CA LEU A 3 1.27 17.16 -7.21
C LEU A 3 1.87 16.96 -5.82
N ARG A 4 1.07 17.07 -4.77
CA ARG A 4 1.56 17.09 -3.39
C ARG A 4 1.21 15.79 -2.70
N ILE A 5 2.25 15.04 -2.33
CA ILE A 5 2.13 13.73 -1.74
C ILE A 5 2.60 13.81 -0.29
N LEU A 6 1.70 13.52 0.64
CA LEU A 6 2.04 13.32 2.04
C LEU A 6 2.28 11.83 2.29
N ILE A 7 3.40 11.51 2.92
CA ILE A 7 3.65 10.18 3.49
C ILE A 7 3.63 10.32 5.01
N ASP A 8 2.84 9.50 5.67
CA ASP A 8 2.79 9.50 7.14
C ASP A 8 4.12 9.03 7.74
N ASP A 9 4.65 9.79 8.69
CA ASP A 9 5.95 9.52 9.33
C ASP A 9 5.93 8.33 10.29
N LYS A 10 4.77 7.99 10.84
CA LYS A 10 4.58 6.79 11.69
C LYS A 10 4.66 5.49 10.89
N CYS A 11 4.37 5.54 9.59
CA CYS A 11 4.50 4.40 8.69
C CYS A 11 5.96 4.02 8.39
N PHE A 12 6.90 4.95 8.61
CA PHE A 12 8.32 4.65 8.52
C PHE A 12 8.70 3.69 9.65
N GLN A 13 8.36 3.98 10.90
CA GLN A 13 8.83 3.21 12.08
C GLN A 13 8.58 1.68 12.01
N SER A 14 7.55 1.24 11.29
CA SER A 14 7.12 -0.16 11.18
C SER A 14 7.94 -1.02 10.22
N ILE A 15 8.36 -0.45 9.09
CA ILE A 15 9.25 -1.06 8.11
C ILE A 15 10.62 -1.31 8.76
N PHE A 16 10.87 -0.64 9.89
CA PHE A 16 12.15 -0.59 10.59
C PHE A 16 12.15 -1.25 11.98
N HIS A 17 11.00 -1.63 12.54
CA HIS A 17 10.94 -2.12 13.92
C HIS A 17 11.45 -3.55 14.12
N GLN A 18 11.61 -4.37 13.06
CA GLN A 18 12.22 -5.69 13.22
C GLN A 18 13.76 -5.66 13.44
N GLU A 19 14.43 -4.53 13.23
CA GLU A 19 15.85 -4.37 13.58
C GLU A 19 16.06 -4.00 15.06
N THR A 20 15.01 -3.61 15.80
CA THR A 20 15.15 -3.12 17.19
C THR A 20 15.35 -4.19 18.26
N HIS A 21 15.48 -5.48 17.89
CA HIS A 21 16.13 -6.45 18.77
C HIS A 21 17.67 -6.33 18.74
N LEU A 22 18.25 -5.55 17.84
CA LEU A 22 19.70 -5.34 17.73
C LEU A 22 20.17 -3.89 17.98
N ASP A 23 19.35 -2.85 17.73
CA ASP A 23 19.78 -1.46 17.95
C ASP A 23 18.91 -0.69 18.96
N ARG A 24 19.44 -0.55 20.20
CA ARG A 24 18.87 0.25 21.30
C ARG A 24 19.32 1.73 21.33
N PHE A 25 19.78 2.33 20.22
CA PHE A 25 20.49 3.63 20.28
C PHE A 25 20.08 4.68 19.23
N GLY A 26 18.78 4.80 18.90
CA GLY A 26 18.29 5.89 18.02
C GLY A 26 17.52 6.97 18.77
N HIS A 27 17.86 8.25 18.55
CA HIS A 27 17.08 9.40 19.05
C HIS A 27 15.71 9.49 18.35
N PRO A 28 14.61 9.79 19.07
CA PRO A 28 13.30 10.00 18.47
C PRO A 28 13.31 11.25 17.58
N GLY A 29 12.89 11.11 16.32
CA GLY A 29 12.62 12.22 15.41
C GLY A 29 13.58 12.41 14.22
N VAL A 30 14.63 11.59 14.08
CA VAL A 30 15.49 11.60 12.88
C VAL A 30 15.38 10.24 12.18
N PRO A 31 14.95 10.18 10.90
CA PRO A 31 14.97 8.93 10.13
C PRO A 31 16.40 8.37 10.10
N ASN A 32 16.59 7.12 10.56
CA ASN A 32 17.88 6.45 10.48
C ASN A 32 18.32 6.37 8.99
N PRO A 33 19.56 6.76 8.62
CA PRO A 33 20.05 6.69 7.25
C PRO A 33 19.98 5.29 6.59
N VAL A 34 19.99 4.21 7.39
CA VAL A 34 19.82 2.82 6.90
C VAL A 34 18.39 2.59 6.39
N HIS A 35 17.41 3.26 6.98
CA HIS A 35 15.98 3.04 6.74
C HIS A 35 15.50 3.72 5.44
N GLN A 36 16.00 4.92 5.14
CA GLN A 36 15.77 5.57 3.85
C GLN A 36 16.34 4.76 2.67
N ARG A 37 17.37 3.93 2.91
CA ARG A 37 17.92 3.02 1.89
C ARG A 37 17.04 1.81 1.60
N ARG A 38 16.04 1.48 2.43
CA ARG A 38 15.16 0.33 2.18
C ARG A 38 14.06 0.66 1.18
N ILE A 39 13.60 1.90 1.09
CA ILE A 39 12.54 2.30 0.17
C ILE A 39 12.98 3.48 -0.72
N SER A 40 14.28 3.62 -0.94
CA SER A 40 14.86 4.71 -1.72
C SER A 40 14.30 4.73 -3.14
N THR A 41 14.22 3.58 -3.82
CA THR A 41 13.64 3.50 -5.16
C THR A 41 12.17 3.92 -5.16
N PHE A 42 11.40 3.51 -4.15
CA PHE A 42 10.00 3.94 -4.01
C PHE A 42 9.87 5.46 -3.81
N LEU A 43 10.71 6.05 -2.95
CA LEU A 43 10.73 7.50 -2.73
C LEU A 43 11.16 8.28 -3.97
N ASP A 44 12.09 7.73 -4.76
CA ASP A 44 12.52 8.33 -6.02
C ASP A 44 11.37 8.29 -7.03
N ILE A 45 10.67 7.16 -7.18
CA ILE A 45 9.47 7.06 -8.02
C ILE A 45 8.40 8.07 -7.61
N LEU A 46 8.17 8.27 -6.30
CA LEU A 46 7.21 9.26 -5.83
C LEU A 46 7.58 10.70 -6.23
N ARG A 47 8.87 11.01 -6.35
CA ARG A 47 9.37 12.34 -6.73
C ARG A 47 9.44 12.54 -8.23
N GLU A 48 9.34 11.47 -9.02
CA GLU A 48 9.36 11.58 -10.45
C GLU A 48 8.15 12.34 -10.99
N PRO A 49 8.33 13.19 -12.01
CA PRO A 49 7.21 13.90 -12.61
C PRO A 49 6.15 12.94 -13.19
N ALA A 50 4.90 13.12 -12.79
CA ALA A 50 3.75 12.45 -13.39
C ALA A 50 3.12 13.38 -14.44
N ALA A 51 2.96 12.91 -15.69
CA ALA A 51 2.39 13.71 -16.78
C ALA A 51 3.05 15.09 -16.99
N GLY A 52 4.35 15.21 -16.73
CA GLY A 52 5.09 16.48 -16.84
C GLY A 52 4.88 17.44 -15.66
N ILE A 53 4.13 17.03 -14.63
CA ILE A 53 3.93 17.77 -13.39
C ILE A 53 4.92 17.25 -12.34
N LYS A 54 5.64 18.17 -11.69
CA LYS A 54 6.55 17.83 -10.59
C LYS A 54 5.75 17.35 -9.37
N ASN A 55 6.22 16.25 -8.78
CA ASN A 55 5.73 15.79 -7.49
C ASN A 55 6.53 16.44 -6.35
N GLU A 56 5.81 16.98 -5.37
CA GLU A 56 6.36 17.43 -4.09
C GLU A 56 6.00 16.38 -3.04
N VAL A 57 7.02 15.77 -2.45
CA VAL A 57 6.84 14.71 -1.45
C VAL A 57 7.24 15.25 -0.09
N GLN A 58 6.31 15.20 0.87
CA GLN A 58 6.56 15.52 2.26
C GLN A 58 6.36 14.26 3.11
N ILE A 59 7.28 14.01 4.03
CA ILE A 59 7.12 13.00 5.08
C ILE A 59 6.78 13.75 6.36
N GLY A 60 5.68 13.39 7.02
CA GLY A 60 5.28 14.02 8.28
C GLY A 60 3.96 13.51 8.81
N ALA A 61 3.66 13.87 10.06
CA ALA A 61 2.44 13.46 10.75
C ALA A 61 1.16 13.87 9.99
N ILE A 62 0.14 13.02 10.09
CA ILE A 62 -1.21 13.29 9.58
C ILE A 62 -1.86 14.35 10.47
N THR A 63 -1.82 15.59 10.01
CA THR A 63 -2.48 16.75 10.63
C THR A 63 -3.34 17.45 9.60
N GLU A 64 -4.33 18.24 10.05
CA GLU A 64 -5.19 19.00 9.14
C GLU A 64 -4.37 19.90 8.21
N THR A 65 -3.37 20.62 8.74
CA THR A 65 -2.46 21.47 7.95
C THR A 65 -1.74 20.70 6.85
N ASN A 66 -1.18 19.53 7.17
CA ASN A 66 -0.46 18.72 6.18
C ASN A 66 -1.42 18.11 5.14
N LEU A 67 -2.65 17.75 5.53
CA LEU A 67 -3.66 17.24 4.61
C LEU A 67 -4.22 18.33 3.70
N GLN A 68 -4.37 19.57 4.16
CA GLN A 68 -4.77 20.70 3.32
C GLN A 68 -3.70 21.05 2.26
N TRP A 69 -2.43 20.78 2.56
CA TRP A 69 -1.35 20.93 1.60
C TRP A 69 -1.40 19.84 0.53
N ALA A 70 -1.70 18.58 0.90
CA ALA A 70 -1.60 17.42 0.03
C ALA A 70 -2.80 17.23 -0.92
N SER A 71 -2.56 16.58 -2.07
CA SER A 71 -3.58 16.03 -2.97
C SER A 71 -3.63 14.50 -2.93
N SER A 72 -2.60 13.87 -2.37
CA SER A 72 -2.53 12.43 -2.18
C SER A 72 -1.88 12.09 -0.84
N LEU A 73 -2.42 11.10 -0.15
CA LEU A 73 -1.88 10.53 1.08
C LEU A 73 -1.42 9.10 0.81
N VAL A 74 -0.16 8.80 1.18
CA VAL A 74 0.42 7.46 1.13
C VAL A 74 0.63 6.97 2.56
N LEU A 75 -0.01 5.86 2.88
CA LEU A 75 0.14 5.14 4.13
C LEU A 75 0.88 3.85 3.82
N LEU A 76 2.12 3.75 4.29
CA LEU A 76 2.80 2.46 4.32
C LEU A 76 2.32 1.67 5.55
N THR A 77 2.71 0.41 5.65
CA THR A 77 2.29 -0.46 6.75
C THR A 77 2.59 0.20 8.09
N ARG A 78 1.73 0.05 9.11
CA ARG A 78 1.95 0.68 10.42
C ARG A 78 2.40 -0.29 11.50
N ALA A 79 3.23 0.21 12.42
CA ALA A 79 3.70 -0.52 13.60
C ALA A 79 2.78 -0.28 14.79
N GLU A 80 2.00 0.78 14.73
CA GLU A 80 1.05 1.16 15.76
C GLU A 80 -0.31 1.49 15.13
N PRO A 81 -1.41 1.23 15.86
CA PRO A 81 -2.75 1.65 15.44
C PRO A 81 -2.83 3.14 15.12
N PHE A 82 -3.80 3.52 14.29
CA PHE A 82 -4.22 4.92 14.20
C PHE A 82 -4.81 5.38 15.54
N SER A 83 -4.52 6.62 15.92
CA SER A 83 -5.29 7.27 16.98
C SER A 83 -6.69 7.61 16.46
N ASP A 84 -7.67 7.66 17.36
CA ASP A 84 -9.03 8.04 16.98
C ASP A 84 -9.09 9.41 16.29
N GLU A 85 -8.21 10.32 16.73
CA GLU A 85 -8.05 11.66 16.17
C GLU A 85 -7.56 11.66 14.71
N ALA A 86 -6.84 10.63 14.26
CA ALA A 86 -6.30 10.56 12.91
C ALA A 86 -7.33 10.11 11.87
N PHE A 87 -8.38 9.36 12.27
CA PHE A 87 -9.33 8.81 11.29
C PHE A 87 -10.17 9.89 10.62
N ASN A 88 -10.73 10.82 11.39
CA ASN A 88 -11.68 11.80 10.85
C ASN A 88 -11.03 12.68 9.76
N PRO A 89 -9.82 13.24 9.96
CA PRO A 89 -9.15 14.01 8.92
C PRO A 89 -8.88 13.19 7.63
N ILE A 90 -8.47 11.92 7.76
CA ILE A 90 -8.23 11.05 6.59
C ILE A 90 -9.54 10.79 5.84
N THR A 91 -10.63 10.51 6.56
CA THR A 91 -11.93 10.29 5.92
C THR A 91 -12.43 11.56 5.22
N GLN A 92 -12.33 12.74 5.85
CA GLN A 92 -12.72 14.00 5.21
C GLN A 92 -11.88 14.30 3.96
N PHE A 93 -10.57 14.06 4.04
CA PHE A 93 -9.64 14.23 2.92
C PHE A 93 -10.07 13.45 1.68
N VAL A 94 -10.56 12.22 1.84
CA VAL A 94 -10.98 11.37 0.71
C VAL A 94 -12.45 11.57 0.33
N LEU A 95 -13.35 11.55 1.33
CA LEU A 95 -14.79 11.51 1.10
C LEU A 95 -15.36 12.89 0.77
N GLU A 96 -14.84 13.96 1.38
CA GLU A 96 -15.36 15.32 1.21
C GLU A 96 -14.55 16.12 0.18
N ALA A 97 -13.22 16.12 0.33
CA ALA A 97 -12.31 16.89 -0.53
C ALA A 97 -11.98 16.18 -1.85
N GLY A 98 -12.25 14.88 -1.97
CA GLY A 98 -12.03 14.13 -3.21
C GLY A 98 -10.56 13.79 -3.50
N ASN A 99 -9.69 13.85 -2.50
CA ASN A 99 -8.27 13.54 -2.67
C ASN A 99 -8.01 12.01 -2.67
N SER A 100 -6.80 11.62 -3.06
CA SER A 100 -6.43 10.21 -3.21
C SER A 100 -5.73 9.63 -2.00
N LEU A 101 -6.01 8.37 -1.70
CA LEU A 101 -5.41 7.59 -0.61
C LEU A 101 -4.82 6.29 -1.14
N LEU A 102 -3.55 6.04 -0.83
CA LEU A 102 -2.88 4.77 -1.09
C LEU A 102 -2.48 4.12 0.24
N ILE A 103 -2.97 2.92 0.49
CA ILE A 103 -2.67 2.13 1.69
C ILE A 103 -1.89 0.88 1.27
N PHE A 104 -0.71 0.69 1.83
CA PHE A 104 -0.01 -0.59 1.83
C PHE A 104 -0.11 -1.20 3.22
N SER A 105 -0.87 -2.27 3.36
CA SER A 105 -0.90 -3.04 4.60
C SER A 105 0.08 -4.22 4.54
N ASN A 106 0.05 -5.06 5.56
CA ASN A 106 0.80 -6.32 5.61
C ASN A 106 0.10 -7.29 6.57
N HIS A 107 0.62 -8.51 6.70
CA HIS A 107 0.13 -9.55 7.61
C HIS A 107 0.23 -9.17 9.11
N ASN A 108 -0.29 -10.06 9.97
CA ASN A 108 -0.35 -9.90 11.42
C ASN A 108 1.00 -9.55 12.04
N PRO A 109 1.10 -8.52 12.91
CA PRO A 109 0.02 -7.73 13.50
C PRO A 109 -0.41 -6.47 12.72
N HIS A 110 0.20 -6.18 11.58
CA HIS A 110 0.10 -4.86 10.97
C HIS A 110 -1.26 -4.55 10.36
N GLU A 111 -1.92 -5.52 9.73
CA GLU A 111 -3.28 -5.38 9.24
C GLU A 111 -4.22 -4.93 10.34
N LYS A 112 -4.04 -5.35 11.60
CA LYS A 112 -4.92 -4.91 12.70
C LYS A 112 -4.83 -3.42 12.95
N HIS A 113 -3.67 -2.82 12.71
CA HIS A 113 -3.47 -1.39 12.85
C HIS A 113 -4.13 -0.61 11.72
N ASP A 114 -4.12 -1.18 10.50
CA ASP A 114 -4.69 -0.56 9.31
C ASP A 114 -6.20 -0.84 9.16
N HIS A 115 -6.69 -1.95 9.74
CA HIS A 115 -8.05 -2.48 9.57
C HIS A 115 -9.12 -1.49 10.02
N SER A 116 -8.90 -0.81 11.15
CA SER A 116 -9.83 0.19 11.67
C SER A 116 -10.02 1.38 10.73
N LEU A 117 -9.00 1.75 9.94
CA LEU A 117 -9.12 2.76 8.90
C LEU A 117 -9.85 2.20 7.68
N THR A 118 -9.45 1.03 7.18
CA THR A 118 -10.04 0.46 5.95
C THR A 118 -11.52 0.12 6.12
N GLN A 119 -11.95 -0.27 7.33
CA GLN A 119 -13.36 -0.53 7.64
C GLN A 119 -14.25 0.70 7.46
N ARG A 120 -13.73 1.91 7.66
CA ARG A 120 -14.47 3.15 7.39
C ARG A 120 -14.78 3.34 5.91
N PHE A 121 -14.09 2.61 5.04
CA PHE A 121 -14.33 2.54 3.60
C PHE A 121 -15.03 1.24 3.18
N GLY A 122 -15.54 0.44 4.11
CA GLY A 122 -16.20 -0.84 3.82
C GLY A 122 -15.26 -1.97 3.39
N VAL A 123 -13.99 -1.89 3.79
CA VAL A 123 -12.97 -2.87 3.41
C VAL A 123 -12.40 -3.54 4.66
N ASP A 124 -12.50 -4.86 4.68
CA ASP A 124 -11.92 -5.69 5.73
C ASP A 124 -10.53 -6.18 5.31
N LEU A 125 -9.54 -5.91 6.16
CA LEU A 125 -8.25 -6.58 6.09
C LEU A 125 -8.30 -7.83 6.96
N CYS A 126 -8.32 -8.99 6.33
CA CYS A 126 -8.25 -10.26 7.02
C CYS A 126 -6.78 -10.64 7.25
N GLY A 127 -6.45 -10.90 8.51
CA GLY A 127 -5.12 -11.33 8.91
C GLY A 127 -4.71 -12.71 8.43
N GLY A 128 -3.61 -13.18 9.00
CA GLY A 128 -2.94 -14.43 8.62
C GLY A 128 -1.71 -14.18 7.75
N TYR A 129 -0.78 -15.12 7.79
CA TYR A 129 0.46 -15.06 7.02
C TYR A 129 0.25 -15.77 5.69
N TRP A 130 -0.28 -15.05 4.70
CA TRP A 130 -0.43 -15.61 3.36
C TRP A 130 0.91 -15.66 2.66
N SER A 131 1.35 -16.86 2.29
CA SER A 131 2.64 -17.09 1.65
C SER A 131 2.55 -18.26 0.67
N GLY A 132 3.52 -18.37 -0.23
CA GLY A 132 3.65 -19.55 -1.07
C GLY A 132 3.79 -20.83 -0.22
N ARG A 133 3.20 -21.93 -0.69
CA ARG A 133 3.31 -23.24 0.00
C ARG A 133 4.75 -23.70 0.16
N ARG A 134 5.60 -23.47 -0.85
CA ARG A 134 6.99 -23.96 -0.91
C ARG A 134 8.05 -22.87 -0.97
N GLU A 135 7.68 -21.67 -1.42
CA GLU A 135 8.58 -20.56 -1.64
C GLU A 135 8.16 -19.35 -0.81
N LEU A 136 9.12 -18.57 -0.32
CA LEU A 136 8.88 -17.36 0.46
C LEU A 136 8.34 -16.21 -0.39
N THR A 137 8.63 -16.22 -1.69
CA THR A 137 8.14 -15.25 -2.67
C THR A 137 7.12 -15.91 -3.59
N THR A 138 6.19 -15.13 -4.12
CA THR A 138 5.15 -15.62 -5.01
C THR A 138 4.86 -14.60 -6.10
N THR A 139 4.68 -15.10 -7.32
CA THR A 139 4.34 -14.26 -8.48
C THR A 139 2.82 -14.20 -8.66
N ILE A 140 2.27 -12.99 -8.70
CA ILE A 140 0.90 -12.68 -9.12
C ILE A 140 0.94 -12.41 -10.62
N SER A 141 0.30 -13.23 -11.43
CA SER A 141 0.31 -13.11 -12.91
C SER A 141 -0.93 -13.75 -13.55
N GLY A 142 -1.10 -13.55 -14.86
CA GLY A 142 -2.16 -14.18 -15.65
C GLY A 142 -3.55 -13.82 -15.13
N ALA A 143 -4.38 -14.84 -14.85
CA ALA A 143 -5.74 -14.64 -14.35
C ALA A 143 -5.83 -13.93 -12.98
N CYS A 144 -4.72 -13.83 -12.24
CA CYS A 144 -4.66 -13.08 -10.99
C CYS A 144 -4.59 -11.56 -11.20
N LEU A 145 -4.32 -11.11 -12.43
CA LEU A 145 -4.34 -9.71 -12.85
C LEU A 145 -5.67 -9.45 -13.59
N ARG A 146 -6.63 -8.80 -12.94
CA ARG A 146 -7.89 -8.45 -13.62
C ARG A 146 -7.74 -7.15 -14.38
N ALA A 147 -8.40 -7.06 -15.54
CA ALA A 147 -8.35 -5.88 -16.40
C ALA A 147 -8.70 -4.61 -15.62
N HIS A 148 -7.77 -3.66 -15.61
CA HIS A 148 -7.94 -2.35 -14.98
C HIS A 148 -6.92 -1.38 -15.59
N PRO A 149 -7.28 -0.10 -15.87
CA PRO A 149 -6.36 0.86 -16.48
C PRO A 149 -5.01 0.99 -15.77
N LEU A 150 -5.01 0.85 -14.44
CA LEU A 150 -3.80 0.81 -13.63
C LEU A 150 -2.77 -0.23 -14.11
N LEU A 151 -3.19 -1.34 -14.71
CA LEU A 151 -2.31 -2.43 -15.15
C LEU A 151 -1.91 -2.34 -16.63
N ASP A 152 -2.79 -1.84 -17.51
CA ASP A 152 -2.61 -1.98 -18.97
C ASP A 152 -2.80 -0.71 -19.82
N ALA A 153 -3.34 0.38 -19.26
CA ALA A 153 -3.54 1.63 -19.97
C ALA A 153 -2.22 2.22 -20.54
N PRO A 154 -2.14 2.54 -21.85
CA PRO A 154 -0.91 3.00 -22.50
C PRO A 154 -0.32 4.29 -21.90
N GLU A 155 -1.16 5.19 -21.39
CA GLU A 155 -0.76 6.45 -20.78
C GLU A 155 0.10 6.28 -19.52
N PHE A 156 0.02 5.11 -18.88
CA PHE A 156 0.88 4.79 -17.74
C PHE A 156 2.12 3.97 -18.12
N GLY A 157 2.34 3.69 -19.42
CA GLY A 157 3.55 3.06 -19.96
C GLY A 157 3.41 1.56 -20.19
N LYS A 158 4.49 0.80 -19.95
CA LYS A 158 4.54 -0.66 -20.15
C LYS A 158 3.45 -1.35 -19.32
N PRO A 159 2.69 -2.31 -19.87
CA PRO A 159 1.72 -3.07 -19.09
C PRO A 159 2.40 -3.92 -18.00
N VAL A 160 1.68 -4.14 -16.91
CA VAL A 160 2.09 -5.01 -15.80
C VAL A 160 1.66 -6.43 -16.13
N SER A 161 2.64 -7.33 -16.28
CA SER A 161 2.42 -8.74 -16.59
C SER A 161 2.61 -9.65 -15.38
N SER A 162 3.37 -9.19 -14.39
CA SER A 162 3.62 -9.92 -13.15
C SER A 162 3.97 -8.99 -12.00
N LEU A 163 3.59 -9.37 -10.78
CA LEU A 163 4.08 -8.78 -9.54
C LEU A 163 4.68 -9.87 -8.68
N VAL A 164 5.72 -9.55 -7.90
CA VAL A 164 6.31 -10.48 -6.95
C VAL A 164 6.10 -9.97 -5.53
N THR A 165 5.42 -10.76 -4.72
CA THR A 165 5.19 -10.48 -3.29
C THR A 165 5.80 -11.60 -2.46
N ASN A 166 5.80 -11.47 -1.13
CA ASN A 166 6.22 -12.51 -0.20
C ASN A 166 5.08 -12.93 0.73
N THR A 167 4.98 -12.28 1.88
CA THR A 167 4.00 -12.48 2.93
C THR A 167 3.04 -11.31 2.92
N THR A 168 1.75 -11.57 3.02
CA THR A 168 0.72 -10.56 2.84
C THR A 168 -0.48 -10.84 3.73
N CYS A 169 -1.29 -9.82 4.01
CA CYS A 169 -2.65 -10.05 4.51
C CYS A 169 -3.58 -10.40 3.35
N ARG A 170 -4.88 -10.44 3.60
CA ARG A 170 -5.89 -10.60 2.56
C ARG A 170 -6.91 -9.48 2.66
N ILE A 171 -7.35 -8.98 1.52
CA ILE A 171 -8.45 -8.02 1.45
C ILE A 171 -9.76 -8.79 1.22
N VAL A 172 -10.78 -8.44 1.99
CA VAL A 172 -12.17 -8.86 1.77
C VAL A 172 -13.00 -7.59 1.63
N SER A 173 -13.74 -7.48 0.54
CA SER A 173 -14.61 -6.33 0.34
C SER A 173 -15.78 -6.64 -0.59
N THR A 174 -16.90 -6.00 -0.28
CA THR A 174 -18.09 -5.95 -1.16
C THR A 174 -18.17 -4.62 -1.91
N VAL A 175 -17.22 -3.71 -1.69
CA VAL A 175 -17.13 -2.41 -2.35
C VAL A 175 -15.84 -2.29 -3.14
N GLY A 176 -15.81 -1.35 -4.08
CA GLY A 176 -14.65 -1.16 -4.96
C GLY A 176 -14.51 -2.25 -6.02
N THR A 177 -13.44 -2.13 -6.81
CA THR A 177 -13.08 -3.02 -7.90
C THR A 177 -11.77 -3.74 -7.55
N PRO A 178 -11.82 -5.05 -7.28
CA PRO A 178 -10.61 -5.83 -7.07
C PRO A 178 -9.88 -6.04 -8.40
N PHE A 179 -8.58 -5.78 -8.42
CA PHE A 179 -7.76 -5.81 -9.64
C PHE A 179 -6.54 -6.74 -9.53
N LEU A 180 -6.13 -7.12 -8.31
CA LEU A 180 -5.09 -8.11 -8.06
C LEU A 180 -5.61 -9.19 -7.11
N TYR A 181 -5.30 -10.45 -7.41
CA TYR A 181 -5.68 -11.60 -6.60
C TYR A 181 -4.45 -12.41 -6.18
N LEU A 182 -4.47 -12.97 -4.98
CA LEU A 182 -3.47 -13.95 -4.56
C LEU A 182 -3.68 -15.24 -5.37
N PRO A 183 -2.60 -15.85 -5.89
CA PRO A 183 -2.69 -17.09 -6.64
C PRO A 183 -3.10 -18.28 -5.74
N ASP A 184 -3.58 -19.34 -6.39
CA ASP A 184 -4.05 -20.56 -5.70
C ASP A 184 -2.98 -21.22 -4.80
N GLY A 185 -1.71 -21.04 -5.18
CA GLY A 185 -0.54 -21.54 -4.46
C GLY A 185 -0.21 -20.81 -3.15
N MET A 186 -0.83 -19.65 -2.87
CA MET A 186 -0.71 -18.99 -1.57
C MET A 186 -1.70 -19.58 -0.58
N VAL A 187 -1.22 -19.83 0.63
CA VAL A 187 -2.01 -20.37 1.74
C VAL A 187 -1.86 -19.48 2.97
N GLY A 188 -2.97 -19.25 3.66
CA GLY A 188 -2.97 -18.56 4.95
C GLY A 188 -2.34 -19.46 6.02
N ARG A 189 -1.12 -19.14 6.44
CA ARG A 189 -0.52 -19.77 7.63
C ARG A 189 -1.05 -19.05 8.86
N TRP A 190 -1.56 -19.81 9.83
CA TRP A 190 -2.09 -19.30 11.10
C TRP A 190 -3.39 -18.48 11.01
N SER A 191 -4.19 -18.63 9.96
CA SER A 191 -5.58 -18.17 10.02
C SER A 191 -6.35 -19.07 11.00
N SER A 192 -7.03 -18.46 11.97
CA SER A 192 -7.97 -19.17 12.86
C SER A 192 -9.14 -19.79 12.10
N GLU A 193 -9.39 -19.28 10.89
CA GLU A 193 -10.29 -19.83 9.90
C GLU A 193 -9.52 -20.88 9.10
N GLY A 194 -9.89 -22.15 9.21
CA GLY A 194 -9.22 -23.25 8.50
C GLY A 194 -9.15 -23.03 6.99
N GLU A 195 -8.23 -23.73 6.32
CA GLU A 195 -7.90 -23.59 4.87
C GLU A 195 -9.08 -23.77 3.88
N ALA A 196 -10.28 -24.10 4.38
CA ALA A 196 -11.45 -24.41 3.56
C ALA A 196 -12.01 -23.15 2.90
N LEU A 197 -11.68 -23.00 1.61
CA LEU A 197 -12.46 -22.27 0.60
C LEU A 197 -12.89 -20.87 1.03
N ILE A 198 -11.93 -20.04 1.45
CA ILE A 198 -12.27 -18.65 1.74
C ILE A 198 -12.44 -17.91 0.40
N PRO A 199 -13.65 -17.41 0.09
CA PRO A 199 -13.89 -16.68 -1.15
C PRO A 199 -13.08 -15.38 -1.15
N ASP A 200 -12.77 -14.91 -2.35
CA ASP A 200 -12.09 -13.64 -2.63
C ASP A 200 -10.72 -13.49 -1.97
N ARG A 201 -9.70 -13.92 -2.71
CA ARG A 201 -8.28 -13.78 -2.39
C ARG A 201 -7.74 -12.45 -2.89
N ILE A 202 -8.33 -11.32 -2.50
CA ILE A 202 -7.95 -10.01 -3.06
C ILE A 202 -6.61 -9.59 -2.47
N PHE A 203 -5.68 -9.21 -3.35
CA PHE A 203 -4.40 -8.59 -3.01
C PHE A 203 -4.42 -7.07 -3.21
N GLY A 204 -5.20 -6.60 -4.20
CA GLY A 204 -5.30 -5.19 -4.54
C GLY A 204 -6.73 -4.79 -4.88
N LEU A 205 -7.19 -3.71 -4.26
CA LEU A 205 -8.53 -3.15 -4.39
C LEU A 205 -8.49 -1.66 -4.73
N ILE A 206 -9.40 -1.20 -5.58
CA ILE A 206 -9.59 0.22 -5.90
C ILE A 206 -11.02 0.65 -5.58
N ILE A 207 -11.18 1.78 -4.89
CA ILE A 207 -12.45 2.49 -4.75
C ILE A 207 -12.28 3.81 -5.50
N ASP A 208 -12.97 3.96 -6.64
CA ASP A 208 -12.90 5.17 -7.46
C ASP A 208 -14.21 5.93 -7.36
N GLY A 209 -14.21 7.00 -6.57
CA GLY A 209 -15.39 7.84 -6.33
C GLY A 209 -15.99 8.43 -7.61
N SER A 210 -15.18 8.66 -8.65
CA SER A 210 -15.66 9.17 -9.94
C SER A 210 -16.50 8.17 -10.73
N LYS A 211 -16.39 6.88 -10.39
CA LYS A 211 -17.13 5.77 -11.03
C LYS A 211 -18.17 5.15 -10.11
N SER A 212 -18.15 5.50 -8.83
CA SER A 212 -19.12 5.05 -7.84
C SER A 212 -20.48 5.68 -8.14
N GLN A 213 -21.55 4.86 -8.15
CA GLN A 213 -22.92 5.38 -8.15
C GLN A 213 -23.35 5.91 -6.78
N SER A 214 -22.56 5.64 -5.74
CA SER A 214 -22.77 6.14 -4.39
C SER A 214 -22.00 7.44 -4.19
N ASP A 215 -22.68 8.48 -3.70
CA ASP A 215 -22.09 9.78 -3.31
C ASP A 215 -21.14 9.68 -2.10
N ALA A 216 -20.99 8.49 -1.50
CA ALA A 216 -20.22 8.30 -0.26
C ALA A 216 -18.72 8.56 -0.41
N VAL A 217 -18.12 8.24 -1.57
CA VAL A 217 -16.68 8.43 -1.82
C VAL A 217 -16.51 9.32 -3.03
N LYS A 218 -15.80 10.45 -2.87
CA LYS A 218 -15.46 11.36 -3.98
C LYS A 218 -14.06 11.12 -4.55
N GLY A 219 -13.12 10.76 -3.68
CA GLY A 219 -11.72 10.53 -4.03
C GLY A 219 -11.43 9.13 -4.57
N LYS A 220 -10.14 8.81 -4.68
CA LYS A 220 -9.66 7.47 -5.07
C LYS A 220 -8.99 6.81 -3.87
N ILE A 221 -9.29 5.55 -3.61
CA ILE A 221 -8.61 4.74 -2.60
C ILE A 221 -8.01 3.54 -3.31
N VAL A 222 -6.72 3.28 -3.09
CA VAL A 222 -6.07 2.03 -3.49
C VAL A 222 -5.54 1.34 -2.25
N ILE A 223 -5.88 0.07 -2.07
CA ILE A 223 -5.44 -0.74 -0.93
C ILE A 223 -4.68 -1.94 -1.48
N LEU A 224 -3.47 -2.14 -0.98
CA LEU A 224 -2.60 -3.27 -1.29
C LEU A 224 -2.29 -4.04 -0.02
N ALA A 225 -2.31 -5.37 -0.12
CA ALA A 225 -2.18 -6.27 1.02
C ALA A 225 -0.71 -6.50 1.47
N ASP A 226 0.27 -5.93 0.77
CA ASP A 226 1.69 -6.08 1.07
C ASP A 226 2.47 -4.78 0.80
N SER A 227 3.34 -4.39 1.73
CA SER A 227 4.32 -3.32 1.58
C SER A 227 5.75 -3.83 1.38
N GLY A 228 6.02 -5.12 1.57
CA GLY A 228 7.33 -5.73 1.40
C GLY A 228 7.86 -5.58 -0.03
N PHE A 229 6.96 -5.59 -1.01
CA PHE A 229 7.35 -5.54 -2.41
C PHE A 229 7.86 -4.17 -2.90
N ILE A 230 7.68 -3.10 -2.14
CA ILE A 230 8.25 -1.77 -2.45
C ILE A 230 9.65 -1.54 -1.88
N ALA A 231 10.20 -2.53 -1.16
CA ALA A 231 11.54 -2.43 -0.62
C ALA A 231 12.63 -2.71 -1.67
N ASP A 232 13.76 -2.03 -1.52
CA ASP A 232 14.95 -2.11 -2.35
C ASP A 232 15.62 -3.48 -2.24
N LYS A 233 16.11 -3.99 -3.37
CA LYS A 233 16.67 -5.33 -3.53
C LYS A 233 17.74 -5.72 -2.51
N ASP A 234 18.53 -4.73 -2.07
CA ASP A 234 19.68 -4.91 -1.19
C ASP A 234 19.26 -4.93 0.29
N SER A 235 17.98 -4.67 0.58
CA SER A 235 17.45 -4.73 1.94
C SER A 235 17.07 -6.17 2.31
N THR A 236 17.63 -6.68 3.40
CA THR A 236 17.43 -8.07 3.85
C THR A 236 16.59 -8.22 5.12
N VAL A 237 16.31 -7.12 5.83
CA VAL A 237 15.54 -7.11 7.08
C VAL A 237 14.37 -6.13 6.94
N PRO A 238 13.12 -6.49 7.32
CA PRO A 238 12.67 -7.80 7.84
C PRO A 238 12.64 -8.94 6.80
N GLY A 239 12.88 -8.63 5.54
CA GLY A 239 12.98 -9.61 4.46
C GLY A 239 13.53 -8.97 3.19
N LYS A 240 13.84 -9.79 2.18
CA LYS A 240 14.38 -9.32 0.90
C LYS A 240 13.43 -8.29 0.25
N GLY A 241 13.98 -7.15 -0.18
CA GLY A 241 13.22 -6.23 -1.03
C GLY A 241 12.94 -6.80 -2.42
N LEU A 242 11.78 -6.45 -2.97
CA LEU A 242 11.27 -7.04 -4.21
C LEU A 242 10.96 -5.99 -5.29
N ILE A 243 11.30 -4.71 -5.10
CA ILE A 243 10.87 -3.66 -6.04
C ILE A 243 11.41 -3.88 -7.47
N ASP A 244 12.56 -4.55 -7.60
CA ASP A 244 13.20 -4.89 -8.88
C ASP A 244 12.76 -6.26 -9.46
N GLN A 245 11.82 -6.96 -8.81
CA GLN A 245 11.33 -8.27 -9.24
C GLN A 245 9.99 -8.17 -9.98
N GLY A 246 9.81 -9.03 -11.00
CA GLY A 246 8.64 -8.96 -11.88
C GLY A 246 8.51 -7.58 -12.54
N ASP A 247 7.30 -7.04 -12.58
CA ASP A 247 7.04 -5.65 -12.99
C ASP A 247 6.70 -4.74 -11.78
N ASN A 248 7.21 -5.05 -10.57
CA ASN A 248 6.87 -4.29 -9.34
C ASN A 248 7.16 -2.79 -9.46
N GLU A 249 8.37 -2.40 -9.91
CA GLU A 249 8.72 -1.00 -10.12
C GLU A 249 7.80 -0.32 -11.13
N VAL A 250 7.50 -0.98 -12.26
CA VAL A 250 6.58 -0.49 -13.29
C VAL A 250 5.19 -0.28 -12.69
N PHE A 251 4.70 -1.24 -11.90
CA PHE A 251 3.42 -1.16 -11.24
C PHE A 251 3.34 0.01 -10.26
N ILE A 252 4.37 0.25 -9.44
CA ILE A 252 4.41 1.40 -8.54
C ILE A 252 4.36 2.71 -9.33
N ARG A 253 5.13 2.84 -10.41
CA ARG A 253 5.08 4.05 -11.26
C ARG A 253 3.68 4.31 -11.81
N ARG A 254 2.99 3.27 -12.27
CA ARG A 254 1.60 3.36 -12.74
C ARG A 254 0.64 3.72 -11.62
N LEU A 255 0.85 3.16 -10.43
CA LEU A 255 0.07 3.44 -9.22
C LEU A 255 0.18 4.90 -8.79
N ILE A 256 1.39 5.46 -8.76
CA ILE A 256 1.60 6.88 -8.43
C ILE A 256 0.91 7.79 -9.45
N ARG A 257 1.02 7.50 -10.75
CA ARG A 257 0.30 8.25 -11.79
C ARG A 257 -1.22 8.13 -11.66
N PHE A 258 -1.72 7.00 -11.19
CA PHE A 258 -3.17 6.78 -11.03
C PHE A 258 -3.75 7.59 -9.85
N ILE A 259 -3.04 7.65 -8.72
CA ILE A 259 -3.47 8.37 -7.52
C ILE A 259 -3.16 9.87 -7.56
N CYS A 260 -2.19 10.29 -8.38
CA CYS A 260 -1.83 11.69 -8.58
C CYS A 260 -2.28 12.15 -10.00
N PRO A 261 -3.59 12.40 -10.20
CA PRO A 261 -4.14 12.83 -11.48
C PRO A 261 -3.69 14.24 -11.89
#